data_AF-A0A4U2EW04-F1
#
_entry.id   AF-A0A4U2EW04-F1
#
_cell.length_a   1.000
_cell.length_b   1.000
_cell.length_c   1.000
_cell.angle_alpha   90.00
_cell.angle_beta   90.00
_cell.angle_gamma   90.00
#
_symmetry.space_group_name_H-M   'P 1'
#
loop_
_entity.id
_entity.type
_entity.pdbx_description
1 polymer ?
#
loop_
_entity_poly.entity_id
_entity_poly.type
_entity_poly.pdbx_seq_one_letter_code
_entity_poly.pdbx_strand_id
1 'polypeptide(L)' 'MSMQDPISDMLTRVRNGQAANKVAVKMPSSKLKVAIAALLKAEGYIVDFAVNSE' A
#
# COMPACT_ATOMS: atom_id res chain seq x y z
N MET A 1 3.66 -5.01 19.90
CA MET A 1 2.90 -5.81 18.92
C MET A 1 3.86 -6.23 17.82
N SER A 2 4.05 -7.53 17.63
CA SER A 2 4.88 -8.06 16.54
C SER A 2 4.14 -7.84 15.21
N MET A 3 4.84 -7.31 14.20
CA MET A 3 4.31 -7.15 12.85
C MET A 3 4.32 -8.52 12.16
N GLN A 4 3.33 -9.37 12.45
CA GLN A 4 3.28 -10.72 11.88
C GLN A 4 2.94 -10.76 10.39
N ASP A 5 2.13 -9.82 9.89
CA ASP A 5 1.74 -9.79 8.48
C ASP A 5 1.86 -8.39 7.86
N PRO A 6 2.98 -8.12 7.15
CA PRO A 6 3.19 -6.86 6.43
C PRO A 6 2.20 -6.62 5.27
N ILE A 7 1.59 -7.65 4.70
CA ILE A 7 0.62 -7.53 3.59
C ILE A 7 -0.73 -7.12 4.14
N SER A 8 -1.19 -7.79 5.21
CA SER A 8 -2.43 -7.41 5.89
C SER A 8 -2.38 -5.98 6.44
N ASP A 9 -1.23 -5.55 7.00
CA ASP A 9 -1.01 -4.15 7.39
C ASP A 9 -1.13 -3.18 6.19
N MET A 10 -0.53 -3.51 5.04
CA MET A 10 -0.65 -2.71 3.82
C MET A 10 -2.11 -2.52 3.39
N LEU A 11 -2.86 -3.62 3.25
CA LEU A 11 -4.26 -3.57 2.80
C LEU A 11 -5.15 -2.83 3.80
N THR A 12 -4.90 -3.03 5.09
CA THR A 12 -5.62 -2.34 6.17
C THR A 12 -5.37 -0.83 6.10
N ARG A 13 -4.13 -0.39 5.86
CA ARG A 13 -3.80 1.04 5.70
C ARG A 13 -4.47 1.65 4.47
N VAL A 14 -4.51 0.94 3.35
CA VAL A 14 -5.20 1.40 2.13
C VAL A 14 -6.69 1.57 2.40
N ARG A 15 -7.35 0.56 3.00
CA ARG A 15 -8.78 0.62 3.36
C ARG A 15 -9.08 1.77 4.32
N ASN A 16 -8.26 1.94 5.36
CA ASN A 16 -8.45 3.02 6.33
C ASN A 16 -8.18 4.39 5.70
N GLY A 17 -7.22 4.50 4.77
CA GLY A 17 -6.97 5.71 3.99
C GLY A 17 -8.15 6.10 3.11
N GLN A 18 -8.73 5.13 2.41
CA GLN A 18 -9.95 5.29 1.62
C GLN A 18 -11.13 5.74 2.50
N ALA A 19 -11.39 5.07 3.63
CA ALA A 19 -12.47 5.42 4.55
C ALA A 19 -12.30 6.83 5.16
N ALA A 20 -11.05 7.30 5.32
CA ALA A 20 -10.73 8.64 5.78
C ALA A 20 -10.64 9.68 4.65
N ASN A 21 -11.03 9.35 3.41
CA ASN A 21 -10.93 10.19 2.21
C ASN A 21 -9.53 10.79 1.99
N LYS A 22 -8.47 10.03 2.32
CA LYS A 22 -7.09 10.46 2.09
C LYS A 22 -6.69 10.19 0.64
N VAL A 23 -6.06 11.19 0.01
CA VAL A 23 -5.56 11.11 -1.37
C VAL A 23 -4.35 10.17 -1.49
N ALA A 24 -3.55 10.04 -0.44
CA ALA A 24 -2.36 9.19 -0.44
C ALA A 24 -2.11 8.52 0.94
N VAL A 25 -1.47 7.36 0.91
CA VAL A 25 -1.08 6.58 2.10
C VAL A 25 0.41 6.27 2.04
N LYS A 26 1.13 6.48 3.15
CA LYS A 26 2.56 6.16 3.29
C LYS A 26 2.75 4.91 4.15
N MET A 27 3.67 4.05 3.75
CA MET A 27 4.04 2.83 4.50
C MET A 27 5.45 2.34 4.10
N PRO A 28 6.08 1.48 4.92
CA PRO A 28 7.37 0.89 4.59
C PRO A 28 7.30 0.01 3.34
N SER A 29 8.24 0.20 2.41
CA SER A 29 8.33 -0.58 1.17
C SER A 29 8.92 -1.97 1.40
N SER A 30 8.44 -2.96 0.65
CA SER A 30 9.08 -4.26 0.49
C SER A 30 8.88 -4.75 -0.94
N LYS A 31 9.74 -5.68 -1.41
CA LYS A 31 9.63 -6.24 -2.78
C LYS A 31 8.23 -6.80 -3.06
N LEU A 32 7.63 -7.48 -2.08
CA LEU A 32 6.26 -8.01 -2.16
C LEU A 32 5.21 -6.91 -2.24
N LYS A 33 5.29 -5.87 -1.39
CA LYS A 33 4.32 -4.75 -1.41
C LYS A 33 4.36 -4.00 -2.73
N VAL A 34 5.56 -3.85 -3.32
CA VAL A 34 5.73 -3.21 -4.64
C VAL A 34 5.07 -4.05 -5.74
N ALA A 35 5.23 -5.37 -5.73
CA ALA A 35 4.55 -6.24 -6.68
C ALA A 35 3.01 -6.17 -6.56
N ILE A 36 2.49 -6.13 -5.32
CA ILE A 36 1.05 -5.95 -5.08
C ILE A 36 0.58 -4.57 -5.56
N ALA A 37 1.31 -3.51 -5.27
CA ALA A 37 0.96 -2.16 -5.75
C ALA A 37 0.97 -2.07 -7.28
N ALA A 38 1.94 -2.72 -7.94
CA ALA A 38 1.99 -2.81 -9.39
C ALA A 38 0.78 -3.56 -9.97
N LEU A 39 0.37 -4.66 -9.35
CA LEU A 39 -0.84 -5.39 -9.75
C LEU A 39 -2.10 -4.52 -9.56
N LEU A 40 -2.25 -3.87 -8.40
CA LEU A 40 -3.38 -2.97 -8.13
C LEU A 40 -3.45 -1.80 -9.13
N LYS A 41 -2.30 -1.31 -9.60
CA LYS A 41 -2.23 -0.29 -10.65
C LYS A 41 -2.65 -0.86 -12.00
N ALA A 42 -2.17 -2.05 -12.36
CA ALA A 42 -2.53 -2.71 -13.63
C ALA A 42 -4.03 -3.00 -13.74
N GLU A 43 -4.66 -3.38 -12.63
CA GLU A 43 -6.09 -3.62 -12.53
C GLU A 43 -6.93 -2.32 -12.39
N GLY A 44 -6.28 -1.16 -12.25
CA GLY A 44 -6.94 0.14 -12.15
C GLY A 44 -7.53 0.49 -10.77
N TYR A 45 -7.17 -0.23 -9.71
CA TYR A 45 -7.62 0.08 -8.34
C TYR A 45 -6.90 1.29 -7.73
N ILE A 46 -5.65 1.53 -8.15
CA ILE A 46 -4.87 2.71 -7.73
C ILE A 46 -4.38 3.49 -8.93
N VAL A 47 -4.28 4.80 -8.79
CA VAL A 47 -3.82 5.69 -9.87
C VAL A 47 -2.32 5.55 -10.08
N ASP A 48 -1.54 5.69 -9.00
CA ASP A 48 -0.09 5.55 -9.06
C ASP A 48 0.51 5.17 -7.71
N PHE A 49 1.74 4.68 -7.71
CA PHE A 49 2.52 4.45 -6.51
C PHE A 49 3.99 4.87 -6.74
N ALA A 50 4.62 5.40 -5.69
CA ALA A 50 6.03 5.78 -5.70
C ALA A 50 6.75 5.09 -4.55
N VAL A 51 7.99 4.64 -4.80
CA VAL A 51 8.88 4.07 -3.79
C VAL A 51 10.05 5.02 -3.66
N ASN A 52 10.15 5.70 -2.52
CA ASN A 52 11.31 6.50 -2.19
C ASN A 52 12.24 5.65 -1.33
N SER A 53 13.47 5.45 -1.82
CA SER A 53 14.56 4.92 -1.01
C SER A 53 15.15 6.08 -0.21
N GLU A 54 14.78 6.17 1.06
CA GLU A 54 15.63 6.85 2.06
C GLU A 54 16.79 5.92 2.47
#